data_AF-A0A9W7FYG5-F1
#
_entry.id   AF-A0A9W7FYG5-F1
#
_cell.length_a   1.000
_cell.length_b   1.000
_cell.length_c   1.000
_cell.angle_alpha   90.00
_cell.angle_beta   90.00
_cell.angle_gamma   90.00
#
_symmetry.space_group_name_H-M   'P 1'
#
loop_
_entity.id
_entity.type
_entity.pdbx_description
1 polymer ?
#
loop_
_entity_poly.entity_id
_entity_poly.type
_entity_poly.pdbx_seq_one_letter_code
_entity_poly.pdbx_strand_id
1 'polypeptide(L)'
;GGQQQVKRAVMGDVGAGGQPEQYTPGKSWVRVDFQSPKDKIWDERWGGVTTCVVSVEAGNDWVEKEGDGAEGKGPTVYKMKEVGEKKREELKAKVLEDLVMAFPQCKGRVIFSEVSSVVQTGLSHTPVRFAASCVRPKTEYDGLYLGGEDITYDSFLGRAAAGILACNAMLGYTSLDLLWLEKNVAADISRLWKDARGGQGEEDLFEAVGGNGEGDKKDN
;
A
#
# COMPACT_ATOMS: atom_id res chain seq x y z
N GLY A 1 -13.48 4.61 19.37
CA GLY A 1 -12.01 4.69 19.19
C GLY A 1 -11.42 3.30 19.25
N GLY A 2 -11.22 2.66 18.09
CA GLY A 2 -10.62 1.33 18.01
C GLY A 2 -9.10 1.47 17.99
N GLN A 3 -8.44 1.08 19.08
CA GLN A 3 -6.98 1.03 19.16
C GLN A 3 -6.44 0.02 18.13
N GLN A 4 -5.54 0.49 17.28
CA GLN A 4 -4.70 -0.34 16.43
C GLN A 4 -3.71 -1.07 17.34
N GLN A 5 -4.02 -2.30 17.74
CA GLN A 5 -3.08 -3.12 18.50
C GLN A 5 -2.07 -3.76 17.54
N VAL A 6 -0.88 -3.18 17.46
CA VAL A 6 0.29 -3.78 16.80
C VAL A 6 1.06 -4.55 17.87
N LYS A 7 0.94 -5.87 17.89
CA LYS A 7 1.89 -6.71 18.64
C LYS A 7 3.16 -6.85 17.81
N ARG A 8 4.23 -6.14 18.19
CA ARG A 8 5.58 -6.35 17.66
C ARG A 8 6.18 -7.61 18.28
N ALA A 9 6.28 -8.68 17.50
CA ALA A 9 7.27 -9.73 17.77
C ALA A 9 8.62 -9.27 17.22
N VAL A 10 9.69 -9.55 17.98
CA VAL A 10 11.07 -9.17 17.66
C VAL A 10 11.46 -9.76 16.31
N MET A 11 11.99 -8.91 15.43
CA MET A 11 12.52 -9.29 14.13
C MET A 11 13.68 -10.25 14.35
N GLY A 12 13.45 -11.54 14.12
CA GLY A 12 14.50 -12.54 14.05
C GLY A 12 15.44 -12.19 12.91
N ASP A 13 16.73 -12.22 13.19
CA ASP A 13 17.81 -11.96 12.25
C ASP A 13 17.63 -12.88 11.01
N VAL A 14 17.38 -12.28 9.84
CA VAL A 14 17.23 -13.02 8.59
C VAL A 14 18.63 -13.37 8.11
N GLY A 15 19.18 -14.45 8.68
CA GLY A 15 20.43 -15.04 8.25
C GLY A 15 20.37 -15.38 6.76
N ALA A 16 21.36 -14.91 6.01
CA ALA A 16 21.57 -15.22 4.60
C ALA A 16 21.70 -16.75 4.41
N GLY A 17 20.60 -17.42 4.05
CA GLY A 17 20.59 -18.85 3.74
C GLY A 17 19.37 -19.64 4.22
N GLY A 18 18.51 -19.08 5.08
CA GLY A 18 17.27 -19.75 5.50
C GLY A 18 16.17 -19.63 4.44
N GLN A 19 15.47 -20.71 4.11
CA GLN A 19 14.20 -20.58 3.40
C GLN A 19 13.24 -19.78 4.28
N PRO A 20 12.56 -18.73 3.78
CA PRO A 20 11.62 -17.96 4.58
C PRO A 20 10.56 -18.92 5.13
N GLU A 21 10.43 -18.94 6.45
CA GLU A 21 9.55 -19.88 7.15
C GLU A 21 8.10 -19.67 6.73
N GLN A 22 7.37 -20.78 6.55
CA GLN A 22 5.93 -20.73 6.32
C GLN A 22 5.22 -20.04 7.49
N TYR A 23 4.05 -19.44 7.21
CA TYR A 23 3.21 -18.84 8.24
C TYR A 23 2.98 -19.83 9.39
N THR A 24 3.42 -19.41 10.58
CA THR A 24 3.36 -20.20 11.81
C THR A 24 2.56 -19.41 12.86
N PRO A 25 1.42 -19.94 13.33
CA PRO A 25 0.61 -19.33 14.37
C PRO A 25 1.42 -18.89 15.60
N GLY A 26 1.15 -17.69 16.08
CA GLY A 26 1.80 -17.10 17.27
C GLY A 26 3.27 -16.72 17.12
N LYS A 27 3.91 -16.99 15.96
CA LYS A 27 5.31 -16.60 15.68
C LYS A 27 5.43 -15.62 14.52
N SER A 28 4.68 -15.86 13.45
CA SER A 28 4.70 -15.00 12.27
C SER A 28 4.05 -13.65 12.55
N TRP A 29 4.47 -12.62 11.82
CA TRP A 29 3.81 -11.33 11.85
C TRP A 29 2.39 -11.43 11.28
N VAL A 30 1.46 -10.69 11.89
CA VAL A 30 0.07 -10.54 11.43
C VAL A 30 -0.34 -9.08 11.61
N ARG A 31 -0.96 -8.50 10.60
CA ARG A 31 -1.68 -7.22 10.71
C ARG A 31 -3.16 -7.45 10.56
N VAL A 32 -3.91 -6.89 11.51
CA VAL A 32 -5.37 -6.97 11.57
C VAL A 32 -5.92 -5.56 11.48
N ASP A 33 -6.77 -5.30 10.50
CA ASP A 33 -7.45 -4.02 10.31
C ASP A 33 -8.96 -4.22 10.24
N PHE A 34 -9.68 -3.58 11.17
CA PHE A 34 -11.12 -3.42 11.09
C PHE A 34 -11.43 -2.15 10.31
N GLN A 35 -12.00 -2.30 9.10
CA GLN A 35 -12.26 -1.15 8.22
C GLN A 35 -13.61 -0.49 8.50
N SER A 36 -14.64 -1.28 8.85
CA SER A 36 -15.99 -0.78 9.13
C SER A 36 -16.05 0.41 10.08
N PRO A 37 -15.33 0.45 11.22
CA PRO A 37 -15.40 1.59 12.14
C PRO A 37 -14.81 2.89 11.58
N LYS A 38 -14.08 2.83 10.45
CA LYS A 38 -13.50 4.01 9.79
C LYS A 38 -14.49 4.67 8.82
N ASP A 39 -15.56 3.98 8.43
CA ASP A 39 -16.61 4.49 7.56
C ASP A 39 -17.84 4.88 8.38
N LYS A 40 -18.15 6.18 8.40
CA LYS A 40 -19.26 6.75 9.19
C LYS A 40 -20.63 6.25 8.76
N ILE A 41 -20.77 5.81 7.50
CA ILE A 41 -22.05 5.40 6.90
C ILE A 41 -22.20 3.87 6.95
N TRP A 42 -21.18 3.15 7.43
CA TRP A 42 -21.17 1.69 7.42
C TRP A 42 -22.32 1.09 8.23
N ASP A 43 -22.51 1.58 9.47
CA ASP A 43 -23.54 1.06 10.38
C ASP A 43 -24.95 1.29 9.83
N GLU A 44 -25.18 2.40 9.14
CA GLU A 44 -26.47 2.69 8.48
C GLU A 44 -26.76 1.72 7.32
N ARG A 45 -25.73 1.31 6.56
CA ARG A 45 -25.90 0.44 5.39
C ARG A 45 -26.00 -1.03 5.74
N TRP A 46 -25.17 -1.50 6.67
CA TRP A 46 -24.93 -2.92 6.87
C TRP A 46 -25.17 -3.42 8.30
N GLY A 47 -25.41 -2.52 9.26
CA GLY A 47 -25.96 -2.80 10.59
C GLY A 47 -25.43 -4.03 11.33
N GLY A 48 -24.48 -3.84 12.25
CA GLY A 48 -24.07 -4.90 13.19
C GLY A 48 -23.06 -5.91 12.64
N VAL A 49 -22.54 -5.70 11.44
CA VAL A 49 -21.42 -6.49 10.86
C VAL A 49 -20.18 -5.62 10.71
N THR A 50 -18.99 -6.20 10.92
CA THR A 50 -17.70 -5.55 10.68
C THR A 50 -16.89 -6.33 9.65
N THR A 51 -16.17 -5.61 8.81
CA THR A 51 -15.13 -6.17 7.94
C THR A 51 -13.79 -6.14 8.66
N CYS A 52 -13.04 -7.22 8.48
CA CYS A 52 -11.70 -7.39 9.02
C CYS A 52 -10.82 -7.85 7.88
N VAL A 53 -9.74 -7.11 7.62
CA VAL A 53 -8.69 -7.51 6.68
C VAL A 53 -7.52 -7.99 7.53
N VAL A 54 -7.09 -9.22 7.29
CA VAL A 54 -5.90 -9.80 7.92
C VAL A 54 -4.84 -9.97 6.85
N SER A 55 -3.71 -9.31 7.04
CA SER A 55 -2.53 -9.46 6.20
C SER A 55 -1.49 -10.27 6.95
N VAL A 56 -0.89 -11.23 6.25
CA VAL A 56 0.20 -12.08 6.75
C VAL A 56 1.32 -12.11 5.73
N GLU A 57 2.53 -12.39 6.18
CA GLU A 57 3.66 -12.60 5.28
C GLU A 57 3.44 -13.88 4.47
N ALA A 58 3.52 -13.77 3.15
CA ALA A 58 3.40 -14.92 2.25
C ALA A 58 4.76 -15.62 2.12
N GLY A 59 4.81 -16.92 2.37
CA GLY A 59 6.00 -17.73 2.09
C GLY A 59 6.21 -17.92 0.57
N ASN A 60 7.42 -18.33 0.17
CA ASN A 60 7.82 -18.63 -1.22
C ASN A 60 6.96 -19.69 -1.92
N ASP A 61 6.15 -20.38 -1.14
CA ASP A 61 5.14 -21.32 -1.55
C ASP A 61 4.00 -20.73 -2.38
N TRP A 62 3.80 -19.42 -2.30
CA TRP A 62 2.73 -18.68 -2.99
C TRP A 62 3.21 -17.96 -4.24
N VAL A 63 4.52 -17.83 -4.41
CA VAL A 63 5.14 -17.07 -5.50
C VAL A 63 6.22 -17.89 -6.21
N GLU A 64 6.35 -17.71 -7.50
CA GLU A 64 7.45 -18.20 -8.31
C GLU A 64 8.36 -17.03 -8.67
N LYS A 65 9.67 -17.29 -8.66
CA LYS A 65 10.64 -16.35 -9.22
C LYS A 65 10.60 -16.50 -10.71
N GLU A 66 10.37 -15.40 -11.41
CA GLU A 66 10.40 -15.34 -12.86
C GLU A 66 11.61 -14.51 -13.28
N GLY A 67 12.52 -15.14 -14.02
CA GLY A 67 13.77 -14.53 -14.47
C GLY A 67 14.92 -14.66 -13.47
N ASP A 68 16.06 -15.14 -13.99
CA ASP A 68 17.34 -14.96 -13.36
C ASP A 68 17.78 -13.54 -13.71
N GLY A 69 17.65 -12.58 -12.79
CA GLY A 69 18.35 -11.31 -12.95
C GLY A 69 19.82 -11.63 -13.12
N ALA A 70 20.35 -11.57 -14.36
CA ALA A 70 21.63 -12.13 -14.82
C ALA A 70 22.55 -12.55 -13.67
N GLU A 71 22.56 -13.83 -13.30
CA GLU A 71 23.46 -14.40 -12.29
C GLU A 71 23.60 -13.54 -11.00
N GLY A 72 22.48 -13.11 -10.42
CA GLY A 72 22.45 -12.36 -9.16
C GLY A 72 22.71 -10.85 -9.29
N LYS A 73 22.69 -10.28 -10.50
CA LYS A 73 22.98 -8.85 -10.74
C LYS A 73 21.78 -8.00 -11.13
N GLY A 74 20.59 -8.60 -11.28
CA GLY A 74 19.37 -7.90 -11.68
C GLY A 74 18.23 -7.99 -10.66
N PRO A 75 17.22 -7.10 -10.75
CA PRO A 75 16.04 -7.20 -9.89
C PRO A 75 15.26 -8.48 -10.19
N THR A 76 14.83 -9.18 -9.14
CA THR A 76 14.04 -10.41 -9.25
C THR A 76 12.56 -10.06 -9.41
N VAL A 77 11.91 -10.69 -10.38
CA VAL A 77 10.45 -10.61 -10.54
C VAL A 77 9.81 -11.79 -9.83
N TYR A 78 8.75 -11.52 -9.07
CA TYR A 78 7.91 -12.55 -8.45
C TYR A 78 6.55 -12.57 -9.10
N LYS A 79 6.12 -13.76 -9.50
CA LYS A 79 4.78 -14.02 -10.02
C LYS A 79 4.02 -14.94 -9.08
N MET A 80 2.70 -14.83 -9.06
CA MET A 80 1.87 -15.68 -8.23
C MET A 80 1.81 -17.10 -8.80
N LYS A 81 2.05 -18.10 -7.95
CA LYS A 81 1.80 -19.52 -8.29
C LYS A 81 0.31 -19.81 -8.25
N GLU A 82 -0.13 -20.77 -9.05
CA GLU A 82 -1.44 -21.35 -8.87
C GLU A 82 -1.48 -22.15 -7.55
N VAL A 83 -2.16 -21.60 -6.55
CA VAL A 83 -2.30 -22.23 -5.23
C VAL A 83 -3.66 -22.89 -5.14
N GLY A 84 -3.66 -24.22 -5.00
CA GLY A 84 -4.87 -25.03 -4.86
C GLY A 84 -5.66 -24.72 -3.59
N GLU A 85 -6.97 -24.98 -3.64
CA GLU A 85 -7.93 -24.63 -2.58
C GLU A 85 -7.54 -25.17 -1.19
N LYS A 86 -7.03 -26.41 -1.14
CA LYS A 86 -6.62 -27.03 0.14
C LYS A 86 -5.60 -26.18 0.92
N LYS A 87 -4.61 -25.61 0.23
CA LYS A 87 -3.56 -24.80 0.85
C LYS A 87 -4.11 -23.45 1.32
N ARG A 88 -5.09 -22.90 0.61
CA ARG A 88 -5.80 -21.68 1.01
C ARG A 88 -6.61 -21.92 2.27
N GLU A 89 -7.33 -23.04 2.35
CA GLU A 89 -8.10 -23.41 3.54
C GLU A 89 -7.20 -23.70 4.75
N GLU A 90 -6.06 -24.37 4.57
CA GLU A 90 -5.07 -24.58 5.64
C GLU A 90 -4.52 -23.25 6.17
N LEU A 91 -4.17 -22.31 5.29
CA LEU A 91 -3.73 -20.97 5.71
C LEU A 91 -4.87 -20.24 6.42
N LYS A 92 -6.09 -20.30 5.89
CA LYS A 92 -7.27 -19.66 6.47
C LYS A 92 -7.50 -20.12 7.90
N ALA A 93 -7.45 -21.43 8.15
CA ALA A 93 -7.64 -22.00 9.48
C ALA A 93 -6.58 -21.49 10.48
N LYS A 94 -5.30 -21.50 10.09
CA LYS A 94 -4.18 -21.00 10.91
C LYS A 94 -4.32 -19.51 11.24
N VAL A 95 -4.67 -18.69 10.25
CA VAL A 95 -4.82 -17.23 10.44
C VAL A 95 -6.04 -16.90 11.29
N LEU A 96 -7.15 -17.64 11.15
CA LEU A 96 -8.33 -17.48 12.00
C LEU A 96 -8.06 -17.87 13.45
N GLU A 97 -7.22 -18.88 13.69
CA GLU A 97 -6.77 -19.25 15.03
C GLU A 97 -6.03 -18.08 15.70
N ASP A 98 -5.04 -17.49 15.01
CA ASP A 98 -4.30 -16.31 15.49
C ASP A 98 -5.22 -15.10 15.70
N LEU A 99 -6.17 -14.87 14.78
CA LEU A 99 -7.14 -13.79 14.90
C LEU A 99 -7.99 -13.95 16.16
N VAL A 100 -8.49 -15.16 16.44
CA VAL A 100 -9.30 -15.44 17.64
C VAL A 100 -8.46 -15.39 18.92
N MET A 101 -7.20 -15.80 18.86
CA MET A 101 -6.28 -15.65 20.00
C MET A 101 -6.01 -14.18 20.32
N ALA A 102 -5.85 -13.33 19.30
CA ALA A 102 -5.66 -11.89 19.48
C ALA A 102 -6.96 -11.15 19.84
N PHE A 103 -8.08 -11.57 19.27
CA PHE A 103 -9.41 -10.97 19.42
C PHE A 103 -10.46 -12.05 19.79
N PRO A 104 -10.53 -12.46 21.07
CA PRO A 104 -11.44 -13.52 21.51
C PRO A 104 -12.92 -13.24 21.22
N GLN A 105 -13.31 -11.96 21.12
CA GLN A 105 -14.67 -11.54 20.76
C GLN A 105 -15.10 -11.99 19.36
N CYS A 106 -14.16 -12.31 18.46
CA CYS A 106 -14.48 -12.80 17.12
C CYS A 106 -14.84 -14.30 17.12
N LYS A 107 -14.57 -15.03 18.21
CA LYS A 107 -14.85 -16.47 18.29
C LYS A 107 -16.34 -16.75 18.09
N GLY A 108 -16.66 -17.56 17.09
CA GLY A 108 -18.04 -17.91 16.73
C GLY A 108 -18.87 -16.78 16.11
N ARG A 109 -18.24 -15.64 15.75
CA ARG A 109 -18.91 -14.50 15.11
C ARG A 109 -18.45 -14.25 13.67
N VAL A 110 -17.61 -15.12 13.12
CA VAL A 110 -17.16 -15.04 11.72
C VAL A 110 -18.26 -15.59 10.81
N ILE A 111 -18.90 -14.71 10.05
CA ILE A 111 -19.98 -15.05 9.12
C ILE A 111 -19.42 -15.56 7.78
N PHE A 112 -18.35 -14.92 7.31
CA PHE A 112 -17.69 -15.24 6.05
C PHE A 112 -16.19 -14.94 6.17
N SER A 113 -15.37 -15.77 5.52
CA SER A 113 -13.92 -15.58 5.45
C SER A 113 -13.38 -16.18 4.15
N GLU A 114 -12.55 -15.41 3.46
CA GLU A 114 -11.93 -15.80 2.21
C GLU A 114 -10.45 -15.41 2.24
N VAL A 115 -9.61 -16.25 1.62
CA VAL A 115 -8.19 -15.95 1.42
C VAL A 115 -8.02 -15.39 0.01
N SER A 116 -7.82 -14.09 -0.06
CA SER A 116 -7.48 -13.41 -1.31
C SER A 116 -6.06 -13.75 -1.78
N SER A 117 -5.71 -13.34 -3.00
CA SER A 117 -4.36 -13.50 -3.56
C SER A 117 -3.31 -12.70 -2.79
N VAL A 118 -2.04 -13.02 -3.03
CA VAL A 118 -0.91 -12.21 -2.54
C VAL A 118 -1.07 -10.79 -3.10
N VAL A 119 -1.00 -9.79 -2.22
CA VAL A 119 -1.28 -8.38 -2.56
C VAL A 119 -0.14 -7.75 -3.36
N GLN A 120 1.07 -8.32 -3.26
CA GLN A 120 2.29 -7.75 -3.85
C GLN A 120 2.99 -8.78 -4.74
N THR A 121 3.06 -8.49 -6.04
CA THR A 121 3.79 -9.24 -7.06
C THR A 121 4.51 -8.24 -7.97
N GLY A 122 5.71 -8.55 -8.45
CA GLY A 122 6.51 -7.59 -9.22
C GLY A 122 7.99 -7.60 -8.84
N LEU A 123 8.67 -6.46 -9.00
CA LEU A 123 10.10 -6.33 -8.73
C LEU A 123 10.41 -6.30 -7.23
N SER A 124 11.43 -7.05 -6.82
CA SER A 124 11.88 -7.08 -5.42
C SER A 124 12.25 -5.69 -4.87
N HIS A 125 11.79 -5.35 -3.66
CA HIS A 125 12.13 -4.10 -2.96
C HIS A 125 13.55 -4.14 -2.39
N THR A 126 14.54 -4.26 -3.26
CA THR A 126 15.96 -4.32 -2.90
C THR A 126 16.71 -3.09 -3.39
N PRO A 127 17.83 -2.69 -2.75
CA PRO A 127 18.68 -1.61 -3.24
C PRO A 127 19.15 -1.82 -4.69
N VAL A 128 19.36 -3.08 -5.10
CA VAL A 128 19.74 -3.45 -6.47
C VAL A 128 18.69 -3.01 -7.48
N ARG A 129 17.39 -3.15 -7.17
CA ARG A 129 16.31 -2.65 -8.03
C ARG A 129 16.40 -1.15 -8.23
N PHE A 130 16.56 -0.38 -7.15
CA PHE A 130 16.63 1.08 -7.24
C PHE A 130 17.86 1.57 -8.00
N ALA A 131 18.97 0.84 -7.92
CA ALA A 131 20.17 1.11 -8.69
C ALA A 131 20.05 0.74 -10.18
N ALA A 132 19.11 -0.12 -10.57
CA ALA A 132 18.95 -0.57 -11.95
C ALA A 132 18.55 0.58 -12.88
N SER A 133 19.31 0.77 -13.96
CA SER A 133 19.09 1.85 -14.94
C SER A 133 17.82 1.65 -15.78
N CYS A 134 17.37 0.41 -15.95
CA CYS A 134 16.18 0.07 -16.74
C CYS A 134 14.85 0.40 -16.03
N VAL A 135 14.87 0.67 -14.72
CA VAL A 135 13.66 0.98 -13.94
C VAL A 135 13.61 2.50 -13.68
N ARG A 136 13.30 3.26 -14.73
CA ARG A 136 13.24 4.73 -14.70
C ARG A 136 11.98 5.24 -15.39
N PRO A 137 11.49 6.44 -15.03
CA PRO A 137 10.28 6.99 -15.64
C PRO A 137 10.37 7.17 -17.15
N LYS A 138 11.55 7.52 -17.68
CA LYS A 138 11.82 7.59 -19.11
C LYS A 138 12.40 6.25 -19.59
N THR A 139 11.83 5.68 -20.64
CA THR A 139 12.34 4.46 -21.27
C THR A 139 13.22 4.78 -22.49
N GLU A 140 13.84 3.74 -23.06
CA GLU A 140 14.57 3.83 -24.33
C GLU A 140 13.64 4.02 -25.55
N TYR A 141 12.34 3.76 -25.38
CA TYR A 141 11.34 3.91 -26.44
C TYR A 141 10.65 5.27 -26.33
N ASP A 142 10.75 6.06 -27.40
CA ASP A 142 10.13 7.38 -27.46
C ASP A 142 8.61 7.29 -27.31
N GLY A 143 8.05 8.14 -26.46
CA GLY A 143 6.61 8.16 -26.15
C GLY A 143 6.18 7.11 -25.11
N LEU A 144 7.07 6.21 -24.66
CA LEU A 144 6.78 5.25 -23.60
C LEU A 144 7.43 5.69 -22.29
N TYR A 145 6.58 5.91 -21.28
CA TYR A 145 6.98 6.30 -19.93
C TYR A 145 6.46 5.30 -18.92
N LEU A 146 7.29 5.01 -17.91
CA LEU A 146 6.94 4.10 -16.83
C LEU A 146 6.46 4.91 -15.61
N GLY A 147 5.50 4.35 -14.89
CA GLY A 147 4.97 4.83 -13.63
C GLY A 147 4.73 3.67 -12.67
N GLY A 148 4.25 3.96 -11.46
CA GLY A 148 3.84 2.93 -10.49
C GLY A 148 4.92 2.55 -9.46
N GLU A 149 4.66 1.48 -8.72
CA GLU A 149 5.46 1.09 -7.55
C GLU A 149 6.89 0.63 -7.88
N ASP A 150 7.12 0.15 -9.11
CA ASP A 150 8.40 -0.36 -9.55
C ASP A 150 9.50 0.72 -9.57
N ILE A 151 9.12 1.97 -9.87
CA ILE A 151 10.04 3.11 -9.92
C ILE A 151 10.39 3.61 -8.51
N THR A 152 9.44 3.49 -7.59
CA THR A 152 9.58 4.01 -6.22
C THR A 152 9.42 2.85 -5.24
N TYR A 153 8.47 2.93 -4.33
CA TYR A 153 8.22 1.91 -3.32
C TYR A 153 6.73 1.61 -3.25
N ASP A 154 6.40 0.43 -2.73
CA ASP A 154 5.03 -0.03 -2.67
C ASP A 154 4.31 0.68 -1.53
N SER A 155 3.71 1.80 -1.89
CA SER A 155 2.69 2.47 -1.11
C SER A 155 1.81 3.28 -2.04
N PHE A 156 0.67 3.74 -1.52
CA PHE A 156 -0.17 4.67 -2.26
C PHE A 156 0.60 5.95 -2.65
N LEU A 157 1.32 6.54 -1.70
CA LEU A 157 2.11 7.75 -1.95
C LEU A 157 3.28 7.50 -2.90
N GLY A 158 3.91 6.33 -2.83
CA GLY A 158 4.95 5.92 -3.77
C GLY A 158 4.43 5.84 -5.20
N ARG A 159 3.28 5.17 -5.41
CA ARG A 159 2.63 5.10 -6.73
C ARG A 159 2.25 6.49 -7.26
N ALA A 160 1.70 7.36 -6.40
CA ALA A 160 1.38 8.73 -6.78
C ALA A 160 2.64 9.53 -7.17
N ALA A 161 3.70 9.44 -6.37
CA ALA A 161 4.98 10.08 -6.64
C ALA A 161 5.61 9.57 -7.95
N ALA A 162 5.52 8.26 -8.22
CA ALA A 162 5.97 7.68 -9.48
C ALA A 162 5.19 8.22 -10.69
N GLY A 163 3.89 8.45 -10.54
CA GLY A 163 3.08 9.13 -11.56
C GLY A 163 3.58 10.55 -11.84
N ILE A 164 3.86 11.32 -10.79
CA ILE A 164 4.43 12.68 -10.94
C ILE A 164 5.81 12.62 -11.63
N LEU A 165 6.66 11.65 -11.28
CA LEU A 165 7.96 11.45 -11.94
C LEU A 165 7.81 11.11 -13.43
N ALA A 166 6.84 10.27 -13.78
CA ALA A 166 6.52 9.93 -15.17
C ALA A 166 6.06 11.17 -15.96
N CYS A 167 5.16 11.98 -15.38
CA CYS A 167 4.72 13.23 -16.00
C CYS A 167 5.86 14.23 -16.15
N ASN A 168 6.74 14.36 -15.15
CA ASN A 168 7.92 15.22 -15.25
C ASN A 168 8.84 14.78 -16.39
N ALA A 169 9.07 13.47 -16.53
CA ALA A 169 9.87 12.92 -17.63
C ALA A 169 9.22 13.13 -19.00
N MET A 170 7.89 13.07 -19.07
CA MET A 170 7.12 13.33 -20.29
C MET A 170 7.21 14.79 -20.75
N LEU A 171 7.14 15.74 -19.81
CA LEU A 171 7.27 17.17 -20.11
C LEU A 171 8.72 17.61 -20.32
N GLY A 172 9.69 16.72 -20.11
CA GLY A 172 11.11 17.02 -20.29
C GLY A 172 11.74 17.80 -19.12
N TYR A 173 11.11 17.80 -17.94
CA TYR A 173 11.71 18.40 -16.75
C TYR A 173 12.97 17.66 -16.34
N THR A 174 14.07 18.40 -16.18
CA THR A 174 15.37 17.87 -15.76
C THR A 174 15.52 17.94 -14.24
N SER A 175 16.50 17.22 -13.68
CA SER A 175 16.82 17.32 -12.25
C SER A 175 17.13 18.75 -11.81
N LEU A 176 17.68 19.58 -12.70
CA LEU A 176 17.95 21.00 -12.42
C LEU A 176 16.65 21.79 -12.27
N ASP A 177 15.68 21.53 -13.15
CA ASP A 177 14.36 22.17 -13.08
C ASP A 177 13.64 21.82 -11.78
N LEU A 178 13.73 20.55 -11.37
CA LEU A 178 13.09 20.04 -10.16
C LEU A 178 13.75 20.56 -8.88
N LEU A 179 15.09 20.50 -8.79
CA LEU A 179 15.83 20.81 -7.55
C LEU A 179 16.13 22.29 -7.37
N TRP A 180 16.32 23.03 -8.47
CA TRP A 180 16.82 24.41 -8.40
C TRP A 180 15.80 25.46 -8.83
N LEU A 181 14.99 25.16 -9.85
CA LEU A 181 13.96 26.08 -10.33
C LEU A 181 12.60 25.81 -9.72
N GLU A 182 12.47 24.72 -8.94
CA GLU A 182 11.21 24.21 -8.38
C GLU A 182 10.09 24.10 -9.44
N LYS A 183 10.49 23.91 -10.70
CA LYS A 183 9.60 23.73 -11.84
C LYS A 183 9.28 22.26 -11.96
N ASN A 184 8.05 21.91 -11.63
CA ASN A 184 7.54 20.55 -11.73
C ASN A 184 6.05 20.58 -12.06
N VAL A 185 5.54 19.41 -12.47
CA VAL A 185 4.12 19.23 -12.82
C VAL A 185 3.17 19.72 -11.73
N ALA A 186 3.49 19.54 -10.44
CA ALA A 186 2.62 19.99 -9.37
C ALA A 186 2.55 21.53 -9.28
N ALA A 187 3.68 22.21 -9.49
CA ALA A 187 3.74 23.67 -9.58
C ALA A 187 2.93 24.20 -10.77
N ASP A 188 3.01 23.53 -11.92
CA ASP A 188 2.23 23.91 -13.10
C ASP A 188 0.73 23.70 -12.90
N ILE A 189 0.33 22.55 -12.36
CA ILE A 189 -1.07 22.28 -12.02
C ILE A 189 -1.58 23.33 -11.03
N SER A 190 -0.80 23.67 -9.99
CA SER A 190 -1.18 24.70 -9.02
C SER A 190 -1.38 26.06 -9.68
N ARG A 191 -0.50 26.47 -10.60
CA ARG A 191 -0.65 27.72 -11.38
C ARG A 191 -1.91 27.69 -12.24
N LEU A 192 -2.11 26.63 -13.03
CA LEU A 192 -3.30 26.46 -13.85
C LEU A 192 -4.59 26.51 -13.00
N TRP A 193 -4.55 25.94 -11.80
CA TRP A 193 -5.71 25.90 -10.91
C TRP A 193 -5.97 27.24 -10.19
N LYS A 194 -4.91 28.04 -9.95
CA LYS A 194 -5.02 29.43 -9.47
C LYS A 194 -5.58 30.33 -10.58
N ASP A 195 -5.13 30.17 -11.81
CA ASP A 195 -5.60 30.92 -12.97
C ASP A 195 -7.06 30.56 -13.30
N ALA A 196 -7.44 29.28 -13.25
CA ALA A 196 -8.81 28.82 -13.50
C ALA A 196 -9.82 29.29 -12.44
N ARG A 197 -9.38 29.57 -11.20
CA ARG A 197 -10.22 30.03 -10.09
C ARG A 197 -10.15 31.54 -9.85
N GLY A 198 -9.50 32.30 -10.73
CA GLY A 198 -9.53 33.77 -10.69
C GLY A 198 -8.88 34.40 -9.45
N GLY A 199 -7.86 33.78 -8.87
CA GLY A 199 -7.06 34.41 -7.81
C GLY A 199 -7.74 34.58 -6.44
N GLN A 200 -8.70 33.73 -6.07
CA GLN A 200 -9.15 33.64 -4.67
C GLN A 200 -8.09 32.91 -3.81
N GLY A 201 -7.65 33.58 -2.74
CA GLY A 201 -6.49 33.21 -1.92
C GLY A 201 -6.63 31.90 -1.16
N GLU A 202 -5.50 31.39 -0.65
CA GLU A 202 -5.36 30.11 0.07
C GLU A 202 -6.12 30.02 1.41
N GLU A 203 -6.78 31.10 1.85
CA GLU A 203 -7.52 31.14 3.12
C GLU A 203 -8.78 30.25 3.11
N ASP A 204 -9.39 30.03 1.94
CA ASP A 204 -10.64 29.27 1.84
C ASP A 204 -10.46 27.74 1.98
N LEU A 205 -9.23 27.22 1.85
CA LEU A 205 -8.97 25.77 1.86
C LEU A 205 -8.93 25.17 3.27
N PHE A 206 -8.53 25.95 4.29
CA PHE A 206 -8.55 25.50 5.68
C PHE A 206 -9.93 25.69 6.33
N GLU A 207 -10.70 26.70 5.93
CA GLU A 207 -12.08 26.86 6.40
C GLU A 207 -13.05 25.84 5.79
N ALA A 208 -12.91 25.50 4.50
CA ALA A 208 -13.79 24.52 3.85
C ALA A 208 -13.62 23.08 4.38
N VAL A 209 -12.45 22.77 4.96
CA VAL A 209 -12.15 21.45 5.58
C VAL A 209 -12.31 21.49 7.11
N GLY A 210 -12.34 22.68 7.73
CA GLY A 210 -12.35 22.91 9.17
C GLY A 210 -13.66 23.40 9.79
N GLY A 211 -14.75 23.53 9.03
CA GLY A 211 -16.06 23.97 9.52
C GLY A 211 -16.77 22.92 10.39
N ASN A 212 -16.32 22.73 11.62
CA ASN A 212 -17.06 22.01 12.65
C ASN A 212 -18.20 22.91 13.15
N GLY A 213 -19.44 22.45 12.99
CA GLY A 213 -20.61 23.13 13.53
C GLY A 213 -20.57 23.17 15.05
N GLU A 214 -20.40 24.37 15.60
CA GLU A 214 -20.64 24.65 17.01
C GLU A 214 -22.00 25.35 17.10
N GLY A 215 -22.99 24.60 17.57
CA GLY A 215 -24.36 25.08 17.74
C GLY A 215 -24.44 26.04 18.93
N ASP A 216 -24.65 27.32 18.63
CA ASP A 216 -24.99 28.33 19.61
C ASP A 216 -26.43 28.09 20.10
N LYS A 217 -26.56 27.52 21.30
CA LYS A 217 -27.78 27.62 22.11
C LYS A 217 -27.94 29.10 22.48
N LYS A 218 -28.94 29.76 21.89
CA LYS A 218 -29.47 31.00 22.45
C LYS A 218 -30.55 30.66 23.45
N ASP A 219 -30.26 30.98 24.70
CA ASP A 219 -31.24 31.18 25.75
C ASP A 219 -32.26 32.24 25.31
N ASN A 220 -33.54 31.86 25.33
CA ASN A 220 -34.68 32.70 25.71
C ASN A 220 -35.92 31.82 25.97
#